data_AF-A0A0F2C7E5-F1
#
_entry.id   AF-A0A0F2C7E5-F1
#
_cell.length_a   1.000
_cell.length_b   1.000
_cell.length_c   1.000
_cell.angle_alpha   90.00
_cell.angle_beta   90.00
_cell.angle_gamma   90.00
#
_symmetry.space_group_name_H-M   'P 1'
#
loop_
_entity.id
_entity.type
_entity.pdbx_description
1 polymer ?
#
loop_
_entity_poly.entity_id
_entity_poly.type
_entity_poly.pdbx_seq_one_letter_code
_entity_poly.pdbx_strand_id
1 'polypeptide(L)'
;MSGPDERYRSWRGVSQAIKTEASRAAKSGESSLTVSEQIVQANHDRFLSRIFADGEESEWLLKGGTAMLARVPRSRATKDVDLAAVAATDLDAAQDALELAASRDLGDHVSFQLTASRATGRGENQPGVLTRRLVFTGQDATTRWRTATAR
;
A
#
# COMPACT_ATOMS: atom_id res chain seq x y z
N MET A 1 2.56 -10.39 -32.39
CA MET A 1 3.49 -9.51 -31.64
C MET A 1 2.70 -8.28 -31.24
N SER A 2 2.15 -8.25 -30.02
CA SER A 2 1.43 -7.09 -29.49
C SER A 2 2.43 -6.14 -28.85
N GLY A 3 2.41 -4.87 -29.26
CA GLY A 3 3.33 -3.82 -28.84
C GLY A 3 3.22 -3.47 -27.34
N PRO A 4 4.15 -2.66 -26.81
CA PRO A 4 4.31 -2.43 -25.39
C PRO A 4 3.09 -1.69 -24.80
N ASP A 5 2.49 -2.36 -23.82
CA ASP A 5 1.62 -1.90 -22.74
C ASP A 5 1.30 -0.39 -22.64
N GLU A 6 0.31 0.09 -23.42
CA GLU A 6 -0.34 1.41 -23.23
C GLU A 6 -1.64 1.24 -22.41
N ARG A 7 -1.63 0.42 -21.36
CA ARG A 7 -2.84 0.12 -20.59
C ARG A 7 -2.96 1.06 -19.40
N TYR A 8 -3.83 2.05 -19.57
CA TYR A 8 -4.24 3.13 -18.66
C TYR A 8 -3.36 4.39 -18.69
N ARG A 9 -4.00 5.57 -18.70
CA ARG A 9 -3.34 6.89 -18.77
C ARG A 9 -3.45 7.69 -17.47
N SER A 10 -4.12 7.13 -16.46
CA SER A 10 -4.40 7.79 -15.17
C SER A 10 -4.83 6.77 -14.13
N TRP A 11 -4.74 7.18 -12.86
CA TRP A 11 -5.26 6.38 -11.74
C TRP A 11 -6.74 6.06 -11.91
N ARG A 12 -7.52 6.99 -12.48
CA ARG A 12 -8.95 6.76 -12.74
C ARG A 12 -9.19 5.57 -13.66
N GLY A 13 -8.36 5.41 -14.70
CA GLY A 13 -8.43 4.26 -15.60
C GLY A 13 -8.14 2.95 -14.87
N VAL A 14 -7.06 2.93 -14.06
CA VAL A 14 -6.68 1.77 -13.25
C VAL A 14 -7.76 1.42 -12.22
N SER A 15 -8.26 2.41 -11.47
CA SER A 15 -9.31 2.23 -10.47
C SER A 15 -10.60 1.68 -11.07
N GLN A 16 -11.00 2.18 -12.25
CA GLN A 16 -12.15 1.66 -12.97
C GLN A 16 -11.93 0.23 -13.47
N ALA A 17 -10.73 -0.11 -13.92
CA ALA A 17 -10.38 -1.48 -14.32
C ALA A 17 -10.44 -2.46 -13.15
N ILE A 18 -9.88 -2.09 -11.98
CA ILE A 18 -9.98 -2.87 -10.74
C ILE A 18 -11.45 -3.10 -10.39
N LYS A 19 -12.28 -2.05 -10.42
CA LYS A 19 -13.71 -2.16 -10.11
C LYS A 19 -14.45 -3.06 -11.09
N THR A 20 -14.15 -2.97 -12.38
CA THR A 20 -14.75 -3.82 -13.42
C THR A 20 -14.38 -5.28 -13.20
N GLU A 21 -13.11 -5.57 -12.95
CA GLU A 21 -12.64 -6.94 -12.74
C GLU A 21 -13.20 -7.52 -11.44
N ALA A 22 -13.17 -6.76 -10.34
CA ALA A 22 -13.78 -7.17 -9.08
C ALA A 22 -15.29 -7.46 -9.22
N SER A 23 -15.99 -6.65 -10.01
CA SER A 23 -17.41 -6.88 -10.32
C SER A 23 -17.63 -8.12 -11.17
N ARG A 24 -16.72 -8.41 -12.13
CA ARG A 24 -16.76 -9.61 -12.95
C ARG A 24 -16.57 -10.85 -12.09
N ALA A 25 -15.51 -10.89 -11.29
CA ALA A 25 -15.16 -12.01 -10.42
C ALA A 25 -16.23 -12.30 -9.36
N ALA A 26 -16.85 -11.26 -8.79
CA ALA A 26 -17.97 -11.44 -7.87
C ALA A 26 -19.23 -12.00 -8.54
N LYS A 27 -19.53 -11.58 -9.78
CA LYS A 27 -20.69 -12.07 -10.54
C LYS A 27 -20.50 -13.49 -11.08
N SER A 28 -19.29 -13.86 -11.49
CA SER A 28 -18.99 -15.21 -11.98
C SER A 28 -18.78 -16.24 -10.87
N GLY A 29 -18.71 -15.81 -9.60
CA GLY A 29 -18.42 -16.69 -8.47
C GLY A 29 -16.95 -17.10 -8.34
N GLU A 30 -16.05 -16.49 -9.13
CA GLU A 30 -14.59 -16.72 -9.06
C GLU A 30 -13.99 -16.24 -7.73
N SER A 31 -14.65 -15.29 -7.06
CA SER A 31 -14.24 -14.78 -5.75
C SER A 31 -15.41 -14.79 -4.78
N SER A 32 -15.14 -15.24 -3.55
CA SER A 32 -16.07 -15.12 -2.42
C SER A 32 -16.04 -13.74 -1.77
N LEU A 33 -15.15 -12.85 -2.20
CA LEU A 33 -15.02 -11.49 -1.69
C LEU A 33 -16.00 -10.56 -2.40
N THR A 34 -16.55 -9.60 -1.65
CA THR A 34 -17.31 -8.50 -2.21
C THR A 34 -16.41 -7.64 -3.12
N VAL A 35 -17.03 -6.91 -4.04
CA VAL A 35 -16.32 -5.97 -4.94
C VAL A 35 -15.46 -4.99 -4.13
N SER A 36 -15.98 -4.48 -3.01
CA SER A 36 -15.27 -3.54 -2.15
C SER A 36 -14.03 -4.16 -1.49
N GLU A 37 -14.12 -5.41 -1.02
CA GLU A 37 -12.97 -6.11 -0.43
C GLU A 37 -11.88 -6.37 -1.47
N GLN A 38 -12.24 -6.73 -2.69
CA GLN A 38 -11.29 -6.90 -3.79
C GLN A 38 -10.60 -5.58 -4.17
N ILE A 39 -11.33 -4.46 -4.20
CA ILE A 39 -10.74 -3.13 -4.41
C ILE A 39 -9.74 -2.79 -3.29
N VAL A 40 -10.10 -3.06 -2.04
CA VAL A 40 -9.21 -2.84 -0.88
C VAL A 40 -7.95 -3.69 -1.02
N GLN A 41 -8.09 -4.98 -1.35
CA GLN A 41 -6.96 -5.89 -1.57
C GLN A 41 -6.03 -5.36 -2.67
N ALA A 42 -6.59 -4.96 -3.82
CA ALA A 42 -5.81 -4.44 -4.94
C ALA A 42 -5.03 -3.15 -4.61
N ASN A 43 -5.55 -2.31 -3.70
CA ASN A 43 -4.85 -1.13 -3.21
C ASN A 43 -3.80 -1.47 -2.15
N HIS A 44 -4.11 -2.41 -1.27
CA HIS A 44 -3.18 -2.92 -0.27
C HIS A 44 -1.94 -3.55 -0.93
N ASP A 45 -2.14 -4.39 -1.96
CA ASP A 45 -1.05 -5.02 -2.70
C ASP A 45 -0.15 -3.98 -3.40
N ARG A 46 -0.74 -2.91 -3.95
CA ARG A 46 0.01 -1.78 -4.53
C ARG A 46 0.79 -0.98 -3.50
N PHE A 47 0.24 -0.81 -2.29
CA PHE A 47 0.94 -0.16 -1.19
C PHE A 47 2.15 -1.01 -0.76
N LEU A 48 1.95 -2.31 -0.50
CA LEU A 48 3.04 -3.22 -0.12
C LEU A 48 4.12 -3.32 -1.20
N SER A 49 3.74 -3.35 -2.48
CA SER A 49 4.69 -3.38 -3.59
C SER A 49 5.68 -2.21 -3.55
N ARG A 50 5.26 -1.05 -3.02
CA ARG A 50 6.12 0.13 -2.86
C ARG A 50 7.03 0.03 -1.64
N ILE A 51 6.48 -0.42 -0.52
CA ILE A 51 7.25 -0.59 0.72
C ILE A 51 8.36 -1.63 0.56
N PHE A 52 8.09 -2.67 -0.22
CA PHE A 52 9.03 -3.79 -0.43
C PHE A 52 9.66 -3.79 -1.84
N ALA A 53 9.62 -2.67 -2.57
CA ALA A 53 10.17 -2.62 -3.93
C ALA A 53 11.68 -2.86 -4.00
N ASP A 54 12.41 -2.69 -2.89
CA ASP A 54 13.86 -2.98 -2.81
C ASP A 54 14.15 -4.44 -2.38
N GLY A 55 13.11 -5.28 -2.26
CA GLY A 55 13.27 -6.72 -2.00
C GLY A 55 14.03 -7.02 -0.71
N GLU A 56 15.13 -7.78 -0.82
CA GLU A 56 16.00 -8.15 0.31
C GLU A 56 16.71 -6.94 0.95
N GLU A 57 16.83 -5.83 0.21
CA GLU A 57 17.41 -4.58 0.70
C GLU A 57 16.38 -3.67 1.38
N SER A 58 15.12 -4.12 1.50
CA SER A 58 14.07 -3.34 2.17
C SER A 58 14.39 -3.11 3.65
N GLU A 59 14.29 -1.86 4.08
CA GLU A 59 14.42 -1.45 5.49
C GLU A 59 13.19 -1.81 6.33
N TRP A 60 12.18 -2.43 5.72
CA TRP A 60 10.90 -2.76 6.32
C TRP A 60 10.75 -4.26 6.54
N LEU A 61 10.21 -4.64 7.70
CA LEU A 61 9.74 -6.00 7.96
C LEU A 61 8.24 -5.99 8.23
N LEU A 62 7.52 -6.90 7.58
CA LEU A 62 6.10 -7.12 7.85
C LEU A 62 5.92 -7.82 9.21
N LYS A 63 5.22 -7.17 10.14
CA LYS A 63 4.86 -7.68 11.46
C LYS A 63 3.38 -8.11 11.52
N GLY A 64 2.98 -8.79 12.59
CA GLY A 64 1.59 -9.12 12.91
C GLY A 64 1.05 -10.42 12.30
N GLY A 65 -0.24 -10.68 12.51
CA GLY A 65 -0.94 -11.83 11.92
C GLY A 65 -0.85 -11.86 10.40
N THR A 66 -0.69 -10.70 9.76
CA THR A 66 -0.52 -10.53 8.31
C THR A 66 0.76 -11.19 7.76
N ALA A 67 1.82 -11.32 8.57
CA ALA A 67 3.01 -12.11 8.20
C ALA A 67 2.70 -13.63 8.06
N MET A 68 1.69 -14.14 8.78
CA MET A 68 1.14 -15.49 8.59
C MET A 68 0.12 -15.56 7.44
N LEU A 69 -0.57 -14.47 7.14
CA LEU A 69 -1.64 -14.42 6.14
C LEU A 69 -1.14 -14.19 4.72
N ALA A 70 0.08 -13.67 4.57
CA ALA A 70 0.81 -13.73 3.30
C ALA A 70 1.01 -15.19 2.80
N ARG A 71 0.83 -16.20 3.67
CA ARG A 71 0.92 -17.63 3.34
C ARG A 71 -0.43 -18.35 3.28
N VAL A 72 -1.56 -17.69 3.60
CA VAL A 72 -2.89 -18.29 3.60
C VAL A 72 -3.86 -17.42 2.77
N PRO A 73 -4.35 -17.88 1.61
CA PRO A 73 -5.15 -17.06 0.68
C PRO A 73 -6.53 -16.59 1.17
N ARG A 74 -6.88 -16.68 2.46
CA ARG A 74 -8.26 -16.51 2.93
C ARG A 74 -8.49 -15.79 4.27
N SER A 75 -7.53 -15.07 4.82
CA SER A 75 -7.92 -14.21 5.95
C SER A 75 -8.48 -12.90 5.43
N ARG A 76 -9.63 -12.53 5.99
CA ARG A 76 -10.20 -11.18 6.09
C ARG A 76 -9.26 -10.09 5.56
N ALA A 77 -9.75 -9.27 4.63
CA ALA A 77 -9.15 -8.01 4.24
C ALA A 77 -8.79 -7.18 5.49
N THR A 78 -7.59 -7.37 6.02
CA THR A 78 -7.08 -6.60 7.14
C THR A 78 -6.74 -5.24 6.56
N LYS A 79 -7.52 -4.23 6.95
CA LYS A 79 -7.33 -2.85 6.52
C LYS A 79 -6.02 -2.23 7.05
N ASP A 80 -5.44 -2.84 8.07
CA ASP A 80 -4.24 -2.39 8.76
C ASP A 80 -3.06 -3.35 8.48
N VAL A 81 -1.88 -2.77 8.22
CA VAL A 81 -0.60 -3.48 8.09
C VAL A 81 0.34 -3.05 9.21
N ASP A 82 1.00 -4.01 9.86
CA ASP A 82 2.03 -3.73 10.86
C ASP A 82 3.40 -3.81 10.22
N LEU A 83 4.22 -2.77 10.39
CA LEU A 83 5.57 -2.70 9.83
C LEU A 83 6.59 -2.44 10.93
N ALA A 84 7.78 -3.01 10.76
CA ALA A 84 8.98 -2.67 11.52
C ALA A 84 9.95 -1.93 10.62
N ALA A 85 10.41 -0.76 11.05
CA ALA A 85 11.65 -0.22 10.50
C ALA A 85 12.84 -0.95 11.15
N VAL A 86 13.76 -1.44 10.33
CA VAL A 86 14.97 -2.16 10.80
C VAL A 86 16.14 -1.20 11.03
N ALA A 87 16.23 -0.16 10.20
CA ALA A 87 17.36 0.78 10.20
C ALA A 87 17.05 2.16 10.80
N ALA A 88 15.78 2.48 11.07
CA ALA A 88 15.39 3.80 11.56
C ALA A 88 15.80 4.03 13.02
N THR A 89 16.31 5.23 13.30
CA THR A 89 16.76 5.64 14.64
C THR A 89 15.61 5.97 15.60
N ASP A 90 14.49 6.44 15.05
CA ASP A 90 13.28 6.81 15.80
C ASP A 90 12.02 6.72 14.92
N LEU A 91 10.86 7.07 15.48
CA LEU A 91 9.58 7.03 14.77
C LEU A 91 9.42 8.09 13.68
N ASP A 92 10.13 9.22 13.78
CA ASP A 92 10.04 10.28 12.78
C ASP A 92 10.84 9.86 11.54
N ALA A 93 12.07 9.37 11.73
CA ALA A 93 12.88 8.78 10.66
C ALA A 93 12.17 7.58 9.99
N ALA A 94 11.52 6.73 10.78
CA ALA A 94 10.72 5.63 10.24
C ALA A 94 9.53 6.14 9.41
N GLN A 95 8.82 7.16 9.89
CA GLN A 95 7.71 7.75 9.15
C GLN A 95 8.18 8.35 7.82
N ASP A 96 9.25 9.15 7.83
CA ASP A 96 9.80 9.79 6.63
C ASP A 96 10.24 8.74 5.59
N ALA A 97 10.92 7.69 6.01
CA ALA A 97 11.30 6.57 5.14
C ALA A 97 10.07 5.86 4.56
N LEU A 98 9.01 5.69 5.35
CA LEU A 98 7.78 5.03 4.89
C LEU A 98 7.02 5.91 3.90
N GLU A 99 6.96 7.22 4.15
CA GLU A 99 6.37 8.20 3.23
C GLU A 99 7.11 8.21 1.89
N LEU A 100 8.45 8.19 1.92
CA LEU A 100 9.26 8.11 0.71
C LEU A 100 8.97 6.83 -0.06
N ALA A 101 9.02 5.67 0.60
CA ALA A 101 8.73 4.38 -0.01
C ALA A 101 7.31 4.34 -0.60
N ALA A 102 6.29 4.71 0.18
CA ALA A 102 4.88 4.75 -0.24
C ALA A 102 4.60 5.73 -1.40
N SER A 103 5.46 6.74 -1.57
CA SER A 103 5.33 7.71 -2.66
C SER A 103 5.93 7.24 -3.99
N ARG A 104 6.73 6.16 -3.98
CA ARG A 104 7.45 5.61 -5.14
C ARG A 104 6.51 5.37 -6.32
N ASP A 105 6.95 5.82 -7.49
CA ASP A 105 6.26 5.57 -8.75
C ASP A 105 6.70 4.22 -9.31
N LEU A 106 5.75 3.30 -9.43
CA LEU A 106 5.95 1.98 -10.02
C LEU A 106 5.31 1.87 -11.42
N GLY A 107 4.90 2.99 -12.02
CA GLY A 107 4.26 3.02 -13.35
C GLY A 107 2.80 2.57 -13.36
N ASP A 108 2.16 2.44 -12.19
CA ASP A 108 0.76 2.01 -12.02
C ASP A 108 -0.21 3.19 -11.77
N HIS A 109 0.26 4.43 -12.00
CA HIS A 109 -0.44 5.70 -11.85
C HIS A 109 -0.96 6.04 -10.44
N VAL A 110 -0.62 5.29 -9.40
CA VAL A 110 -0.95 5.65 -8.01
C VAL A 110 0.28 6.15 -7.27
N SER A 111 0.07 7.05 -6.31
CA SER A 111 1.06 7.37 -5.28
C SER A 111 0.31 7.46 -3.96
N PHE A 112 0.90 6.96 -2.87
CA PHE A 112 0.27 7.01 -1.57
C PHE A 112 0.83 8.18 -0.77
N GLN A 113 -0.06 9.01 -0.25
CA GLN A 113 0.29 10.15 0.57
C GLN A 113 -0.20 9.93 2.01
N LEU A 114 0.65 10.24 2.98
CA LEU A 114 0.26 10.28 4.38
C LEU A 114 -0.79 11.37 4.59
N THR A 115 -1.93 11.02 5.19
CA THR A 115 -3.04 11.93 5.50
C THR A 115 -3.33 12.06 6.98
N ALA A 116 -2.88 11.09 7.80
CA ALA A 116 -2.94 11.21 9.25
C ALA A 116 -1.80 10.43 9.92
N SER A 117 -1.30 10.98 11.02
CA SER A 117 -0.31 10.35 11.89
C SER A 117 -0.78 10.46 13.34
N ARG A 118 -0.81 9.35 14.06
CA ARG A 118 -1.22 9.30 15.46
C ARG A 118 -0.25 8.46 16.27
N ALA A 119 0.33 9.05 17.30
CA ALA A 119 1.08 8.30 18.30
C ALA A 119 0.13 7.31 19.00
N THR A 120 0.52 6.04 19.05
CA THR A 120 -0.24 4.98 19.73
C THR A 120 0.31 4.68 21.14
N GLY A 121 1.30 5.46 21.58
CA GLY A 121 1.95 5.32 22.89
C GLY A 121 3.11 4.31 22.88
N ARG A 122 3.62 3.97 24.07
CA ARG A 122 4.45 2.78 24.27
C ARG A 122 3.51 1.59 24.18
N GLY A 123 3.74 0.67 23.25
CA GLY A 123 2.79 -0.43 23.00
C GLY A 123 2.44 -1.13 24.32
N GLU A 124 1.18 -1.08 24.73
CA GLU A 124 0.71 -1.71 25.98
C GLU A 124 0.98 -3.23 26.00
N ASN A 125 1.32 -3.82 24.84
CA ASN A 125 1.64 -5.22 24.64
C ASN A 125 3.12 -5.53 24.28
N GLN A 126 4.01 -4.53 24.16
CA GLN A 126 5.44 -4.73 23.89
C GLN A 126 6.32 -3.67 24.60
N PRO A 127 6.88 -4.00 25.77
CA PRO A 127 7.79 -3.11 26.49
C PRO A 127 9.00 -2.74 25.62
N GLY A 128 9.29 -1.45 25.50
CA GLY A 128 10.46 -0.94 24.76
C GLY A 128 10.22 -0.65 23.27
N VAL A 129 9.03 -0.92 22.73
CA VAL A 129 8.71 -0.60 21.33
C VAL A 129 7.86 0.66 21.23
N LEU A 130 8.39 1.68 20.54
CA LEU A 130 7.64 2.87 20.15
C LEU A 130 6.74 2.52 18.96
N THR A 131 5.49 2.98 18.99
CA THR A 131 4.52 2.70 17.92
C THR A 131 3.81 3.96 17.45
N ARG A 132 3.47 4.00 16.17
CA ARG A 132 2.74 5.09 15.54
C ARG A 132 1.80 4.50 14.48
N ARG A 133 0.56 4.97 14.46
CA ARG A 133 -0.41 4.62 13.42
C ARG A 133 -0.39 5.70 12.34
N LEU A 134 -0.24 5.26 11.10
CA LEU A 134 -0.18 6.11 9.91
C LEU A 134 -1.36 5.75 8.99
N VAL A 135 -1.95 6.77 8.36
CA VAL A 135 -3.03 6.59 7.38
C VAL A 135 -2.57 7.15 6.04
N PHE A 136 -2.58 6.30 5.02
CA PHE A 136 -2.21 6.66 3.65
C PHE A 136 -3.43 6.66 2.74
N THR A 137 -3.48 7.63 1.83
CA THR A 137 -4.51 7.73 0.80
C THR A 137 -3.85 7.62 -0.57
N GLY A 138 -4.35 6.72 -1.41
CA GLY A 138 -3.94 6.61 -2.81
C GLY A 138 -4.47 7.79 -3.62
N GLN A 139 -3.59 8.44 -4.39
CA GLN A 139 -3.89 9.56 -5.27
C GLN A 139 -3.32 9.31 -6.67
N ASP A 140 -3.78 10.09 -7.65
CA ASP A 140 -3.24 10.03 -9.01
C ASP A 140 -1.81 10.58 -9.04
N ALA A 141 -0.85 9.73 -9.41
CA ALA A 141 0.57 10.09 -9.49
C ALA A 141 0.80 11.26 -10.48
N THR A 142 0.00 11.36 -11.54
CA THR A 142 0.12 12.44 -12.54
C THR A 142 -0.18 13.83 -11.95
N THR A 143 -0.91 13.91 -10.83
CA THR A 143 -1.22 15.17 -10.16
C THR A 143 -0.04 15.68 -9.31
N ARG A 144 0.82 14.78 -8.80
CA ARG A 144 2.00 15.16 -7.99
C ARG A 144 3.16 15.66 -8.84
N TRP A 145 3.40 15.06 -10.00
CA TRP A 145 4.57 15.39 -10.82
C TRP A 145 4.46 16.75 -11.53
N ARG A 146 3.24 17.26 -11.78
CA ARG A 146 3.07 18.62 -12.35
C ARG A 146 3.46 19.73 -11.38
N THR A 147 3.48 19.45 -10.08
CA THR A 147 3.78 20.45 -9.03
C THR A 147 5.25 20.44 -8.61
N ALA A 148 5.98 19.34 -8.87
CA ALA A 148 7.39 19.19 -8.50
C ALA A 148 8.36 19.83 -9.51
N THR A 149 7.94 20.05 -10.76
CA THR A 149 8.79 20.64 -11.82
C THR A 149 8.64 22.16 -11.97
N ALA A 150 7.96 22.82 -11.03
CA ALA A 150 7.78 24.27 -11.00
C ALA A 150 8.48 24.89 -9.77
N ARG A 151 9.80 24.74 -9.68
CA ARG A 151 10.68 25.55 -8.83
C ARG A 151 12.04 25.74 -9.48
#